data_AF-L9W5Q3-F1
#
_entry.id   AF-L9W5Q3-F1
#
_cell.length_a   1.000
_cell.length_b   1.000
_cell.length_c   1.000
_cell.angle_alpha   90.00
_cell.angle_beta   90.00
_cell.angle_gamma   90.00
#
_symmetry.space_group_name_H-M   'P 1'
#
loop_
_entity.id
_entity.type
_entity.pdbx_description
1 polymer ?
#
loop_
_entity_poly.entity_id
_entity_poly.type
_entity_poly.pdbx_seq_one_letter_code
_entity_poly.pdbx_strand_id
1 'polypeptide(L)'
;MTRETATNEETENRTPDEMSLDELREEIQTIDREIVELIAQRTYVADTIAQVKDEQGLPTTDETQEQQVMDRAGDNAEQFDVDANLVKAIFRLLIELNKVEQRENR
;
A
#
# COMPACT_ATOMS: atom_id res chain seq x y z
N MET A 1 -30.17 25.38 -7.91
CA MET A 1 -30.47 24.03 -8.39
C MET A 1 -29.82 23.08 -7.41
N THR A 2 -30.65 22.30 -6.73
CA THR A 2 -30.29 21.41 -5.62
C THR A 2 -29.80 20.06 -6.14
N ARG A 3 -28.81 19.51 -5.41
CA ARG A 3 -28.56 18.09 -5.13
C ARG A 3 -27.82 17.26 -6.19
N GLU A 4 -26.51 17.12 -6.01
CA GLU A 4 -25.68 15.99 -6.49
C GLU A 4 -24.59 15.61 -5.46
N THR A 5 -24.94 15.57 -4.18
CA THR A 5 -24.05 15.11 -3.10
C THR A 5 -24.54 13.84 -2.40
N ALA A 6 -25.61 13.21 -2.89
CA ALA A 6 -26.28 12.11 -2.18
C ALA A 6 -25.71 10.71 -2.50
N THR A 7 -24.86 10.57 -3.53
CA THR A 7 -24.50 9.23 -4.03
C THR A 7 -23.32 8.58 -3.31
N ASN A 8 -22.50 9.35 -2.58
CA ASN A 8 -21.29 8.81 -1.93
C ASN A 8 -21.54 8.27 -0.51
N GLU A 9 -22.52 8.80 0.21
CA GLU A 9 -22.80 8.39 1.60
C GLU A 9 -23.67 7.12 1.69
N GLU A 10 -24.43 6.77 0.65
CA GLU A 10 -25.31 5.58 0.65
C GLU A 10 -24.54 4.27 0.40
N THR A 11 -23.40 4.32 -0.31
CA THR A 11 -22.59 3.13 -0.62
C THR A 11 -21.75 2.68 0.58
N GLU A 12 -21.29 3.62 1.42
CA GLU A 12 -20.46 3.32 2.61
C GLU A 12 -21.21 2.54 3.71
N ASN A 13 -22.54 2.43 3.63
CA ASN A 13 -23.37 1.89 4.71
C ASN A 13 -24.14 0.60 4.34
N ARG A 14 -23.86 0.01 3.16
CA ARG A 14 -24.45 -1.29 2.75
C ARG A 14 -23.48 -2.41 3.04
N THR A 15 -23.99 -3.52 3.56
CA THR A 15 -23.16 -4.71 3.78
C THR A 15 -22.88 -5.39 2.43
N PRO A 16 -21.71 -6.03 2.23
CA PRO A 16 -21.40 -6.71 0.97
C PRO A 16 -22.44 -7.76 0.55
N ASP A 17 -23.13 -8.37 1.52
CA ASP A 17 -24.19 -9.36 1.28
C ASP A 17 -25.44 -8.79 0.59
N GLU A 18 -25.59 -7.46 0.58
CA GLU A 18 -26.73 -6.75 -0.02
C GLU A 18 -26.41 -6.18 -1.41
N MET A 19 -25.18 -6.38 -1.90
CA MET A 19 -24.70 -5.88 -3.18
C MET A 19 -24.91 -6.92 -4.30
N SER A 20 -25.23 -6.44 -5.49
CA SER A 20 -25.19 -7.24 -6.71
C SER A 20 -23.75 -7.59 -7.09
N LEU A 21 -23.59 -8.59 -7.97
CA LEU A 21 -22.27 -8.99 -8.47
C LEU A 21 -21.54 -7.84 -9.18
N ASP A 22 -22.27 -6.96 -9.87
CA ASP A 22 -21.66 -5.84 -10.58
C ASP A 22 -21.21 -4.75 -9.59
N GLU A 23 -22.02 -4.44 -8.56
CA GLU A 23 -21.62 -3.54 -7.46
C GLU A 23 -20.36 -4.06 -6.74
N LEU A 24 -20.30 -5.36 -6.43
CA LEU A 24 -19.10 -5.98 -5.79
C LEU A 24 -17.85 -5.88 -6.67
N ARG A 25 -18.00 -5.95 -7.99
CA ARG A 25 -16.87 -5.80 -8.93
C ARG A 25 -16.41 -4.36 -9.06
N GLU A 26 -17.32 -3.41 -8.95
CA GLU A 26 -16.97 -1.98 -8.90
C GLU A 26 -16.23 -1.65 -7.60
N GLU A 27 -16.64 -2.27 -6.49
CA GLU A 27 -15.95 -2.14 -5.21
C GLU A 27 -14.50 -2.67 -5.29
N ILE A 28 -14.29 -3.87 -5.86
CA ILE A 28 -12.93 -4.41 -6.08
C ILE A 28 -12.09 -3.48 -6.96
N GLN A 29 -12.66 -2.92 -8.04
CA GLN A 29 -11.93 -1.98 -8.91
C GLN A 29 -11.51 -0.71 -8.16
N THR A 30 -12.34 -0.26 -7.22
CA THR A 30 -12.03 0.89 -6.36
C THR A 30 -10.88 0.54 -5.42
N ILE A 31 -10.95 -0.60 -4.73
CA ILE A 31 -9.88 -1.11 -3.87
C ILE A 31 -8.56 -1.26 -4.65
N ASP A 32 -8.60 -1.84 -5.85
CA ASP A 32 -7.43 -2.02 -6.70
C ASP A 32 -6.75 -0.68 -7.04
N ARG A 33 -7.55 0.34 -7.35
CA ARG A 33 -7.05 1.69 -7.59
C ARG A 33 -6.41 2.28 -6.33
N GLU A 34 -7.05 2.15 -5.18
CA GLU A 34 -6.53 2.63 -3.90
C GLU A 34 -5.22 1.94 -3.52
N ILE A 35 -5.09 0.63 -3.77
CA ILE A 35 -3.84 -0.11 -3.58
C ILE A 35 -2.72 0.52 -4.42
N VAL A 36 -2.98 0.83 -5.69
CA VAL A 36 -1.98 1.47 -6.55
C VAL A 36 -1.61 2.88 -6.04
N GLU A 37 -2.60 3.68 -5.61
CA GLU A 37 -2.35 5.01 -5.03
C GLU A 37 -1.48 4.91 -3.75
N LEU A 38 -1.77 3.95 -2.87
CA LEU A 38 -0.99 3.70 -1.65
C LEU A 38 0.42 3.21 -1.94
N ILE A 39 0.61 2.36 -2.96
CA ILE A 39 1.93 1.92 -3.40
C ILE A 39 2.75 3.13 -3.87
N ALA A 40 2.19 3.99 -4.73
CA ALA A 40 2.86 5.19 -5.21
C ALA A 40 3.24 6.13 -4.07
N GLN A 41 2.34 6.35 -3.10
CA GLN A 41 2.62 7.16 -1.93
C GLN A 41 3.77 6.57 -1.09
N ARG A 42 3.77 5.25 -0.88
CA ARG A 42 4.83 4.56 -0.14
C ARG A 42 6.19 4.69 -0.83
N THR A 43 6.23 4.53 -2.15
CA THR A 43 7.45 4.70 -2.95
C THR A 43 8.00 6.12 -2.85
N TYR A 44 7.17 7.14 -3.00
CA TYR A 44 7.58 8.54 -2.84
C TYR A 44 8.24 8.84 -1.48
N VAL A 45 7.66 8.30 -0.39
CA VAL A 45 8.24 8.46 0.95
C VAL A 45 9.59 7.72 1.05
N ALA A 46 9.70 6.52 0.48
CA ALA A 46 10.94 5.76 0.49
C ALA A 46 12.07 6.46 -0.31
N ASP A 47 11.74 7.09 -1.43
CA ASP A 47 12.68 7.91 -2.21
C ASP A 47 13.16 9.13 -1.42
N THR A 48 12.22 9.80 -0.75
CA THR A 48 12.56 10.94 0.12
C THR A 48 13.51 10.51 1.24
N ILE A 49 13.29 9.34 1.86
CA ILE A 49 14.20 8.77 2.87
C ILE A 49 15.58 8.49 2.25
N ALA A 50 15.63 7.97 1.02
CA ALA A 50 16.90 7.70 0.35
C ALA A 50 17.70 8.98 0.09
N GLN A 51 17.05 10.06 -0.34
CA GLN A 51 17.67 11.38 -0.51
C GLN A 51 18.23 11.91 0.81
N VAL A 52 17.44 11.83 1.89
CA VAL A 52 17.90 12.24 3.23
C VAL A 52 19.10 11.41 3.70
N LYS A 53 19.12 10.10 3.40
CA LYS A 53 20.28 9.23 3.71
C LYS A 53 21.52 9.65 2.92
N ASP A 54 21.37 9.97 1.63
CA ASP A 54 22.46 10.43 0.78
C ASP A 54 23.07 11.75 1.28
N GLU A 55 22.22 12.74 1.59
CA GLU A 55 22.63 14.03 2.16
C GLU A 55 23.39 13.87 3.49
N GLN A 56 23.06 12.84 4.28
CA GLN A 56 23.71 12.52 5.55
C GLN A 56 24.89 11.56 5.41
N GLY A 57 25.22 11.10 4.20
CA GLY A 57 26.27 10.11 3.96
C GLY A 57 25.98 8.74 4.58
N LEU A 58 24.71 8.40 4.79
CA LEU A 58 24.26 7.13 5.35
C LEU A 58 24.13 6.05 4.27
N PRO A 59 24.36 4.77 4.61
CA PRO A 59 24.11 3.66 3.69
C PRO A 59 22.65 3.60 3.26
N THR A 60 22.42 3.39 1.97
CA THR A 60 21.07 3.30 1.41
C THR A 60 20.38 1.98 1.80
N THR A 61 21.16 0.90 1.93
CA THR A 61 20.67 -0.39 2.47
C THR A 61 20.60 -0.33 3.99
N ASP A 62 19.46 -0.76 4.55
CA ASP A 62 19.21 -0.78 5.99
C ASP A 62 18.43 -2.05 6.34
N GLU A 63 19.17 -3.13 6.59
CA GLU A 63 18.60 -4.46 6.85
C GLU A 63 17.73 -4.48 8.11
N THR A 64 18.04 -3.63 9.09
CA THR A 64 17.24 -3.50 10.31
C THR A 64 15.87 -2.91 9.98
N GLN A 65 15.83 -1.85 9.16
CA GLN A 65 14.57 -1.28 8.69
C GLN A 65 13.78 -2.25 7.80
N GLU A 66 14.45 -3.01 6.93
CA GLU A 66 13.81 -4.04 6.10
C GLU A 66 13.15 -5.11 6.97
N GLN A 67 13.83 -5.61 8.00
CA GLN A 67 13.25 -6.58 8.93
C GLN A 67 12.04 -6.01 9.66
N GLN A 68 12.10 -4.76 10.16
CA GLN A 68 10.97 -4.12 10.81
C GLN A 68 9.76 -3.93 9.89
N VAL A 69 9.98 -3.65 8.60
CA VAL A 69 8.90 -3.61 7.60
C VAL A 69 8.25 -4.98 7.46
N MET A 70 9.05 -6.05 7.44
CA MET A 70 8.58 -7.43 7.32
C MET A 70 7.84 -7.92 8.56
N ASP A 71 8.26 -7.48 9.75
CA ASP A 71 7.59 -7.79 11.02
C ASP A 71 6.20 -7.14 11.04
N ARG A 72 6.11 -5.83 10.75
CA ARG A 72 4.83 -5.12 10.62
C ARG A 72 3.91 -5.73 9.56
N ALA A 73 4.46 -6.22 8.46
CA ALA A 73 3.68 -6.91 7.43
C ALA A 73 3.07 -8.23 7.95
N GLY A 74 3.81 -8.95 8.80
CA GLY A 74 3.30 -10.13 9.50
C GLY A 74 2.19 -9.79 10.49
N ASP A 75 2.44 -8.82 11.37
CA ASP A 75 1.48 -8.41 12.40
C ASP A 75 0.14 -7.95 11.79
N ASN A 76 0.20 -7.15 10.70
CA ASN A 76 -1.00 -6.73 9.97
C ASN A 76 -1.72 -7.92 9.33
N ALA A 77 -0.98 -8.88 8.78
CA ALA A 77 -1.61 -10.05 8.17
C ALA A 77 -2.42 -10.86 9.19
N GLU A 78 -1.86 -11.06 10.39
CA GLU A 78 -2.56 -11.70 11.51
C GLU A 78 -3.79 -10.88 11.95
N GLN A 79 -3.65 -9.56 12.05
CA GLN A 79 -4.75 -8.68 12.45
C GLN A 79 -5.95 -8.72 11.48
N PHE A 80 -5.69 -8.82 10.19
CA PHE A 80 -6.72 -8.84 9.14
C PHE A 80 -7.12 -10.27 8.71
N ASP A 81 -6.63 -11.30 9.40
CA ASP A 81 -6.89 -12.73 9.12
C ASP A 81 -6.57 -13.13 7.66
N VAL A 82 -5.43 -12.64 7.15
CA VAL A 82 -4.90 -12.96 5.81
C VAL A 82 -3.58 -13.73 5.91
N ASP A 83 -3.26 -14.49 4.87
CA ASP A 83 -2.03 -15.30 4.85
C ASP A 83 -0.77 -14.43 4.99
N ALA A 84 -0.04 -14.62 6.09
CA ALA A 84 1.15 -13.84 6.40
C ALA A 84 2.27 -14.02 5.38
N ASN A 85 2.39 -15.18 4.72
CA ASN A 85 3.40 -15.39 3.70
C ASN A 85 3.09 -14.60 2.43
N LEU A 86 1.81 -14.51 2.04
CA LEU A 86 1.34 -13.70 0.92
C LEU A 86 1.59 -12.22 1.17
N VAL A 87 1.17 -11.69 2.32
CA VAL A 87 1.40 -10.27 2.67
C VAL A 87 2.91 -9.97 2.70
N LYS A 88 3.71 -10.83 3.36
CA LYS A 88 5.17 -10.69 3.36
C LYS A 88 5.77 -10.75 1.95
N ALA A 89 5.23 -11.55 1.03
CA ALA A 89 5.69 -11.58 -0.36
C ALA A 89 5.45 -10.25 -1.07
N ILE A 90 4.27 -9.63 -0.89
CA ILE A 90 3.96 -8.31 -1.44
C ILE A 90 4.95 -7.27 -0.89
N PHE A 91 5.18 -7.26 0.43
CA PHE A 91 6.10 -6.31 1.05
C PHE A 91 7.56 -6.49 0.59
N ARG A 92 8.01 -7.72 0.29
CA ARG A 92 9.32 -7.94 -0.34
C ARG A 92 9.39 -7.28 -1.71
N LEU A 93 8.37 -7.39 -2.54
CA LEU A 93 8.33 -6.71 -3.85
C LEU A 93 8.38 -5.18 -3.67
N LEU A 94 7.68 -4.63 -2.69
CA LEU A 94 7.69 -3.19 -2.39
C LEU A 94 9.02 -2.69 -1.82
N ILE A 95 9.79 -3.54 -1.15
CA ILE A 95 11.16 -3.22 -0.71
C ILE A 95 12.10 -3.24 -1.92
N GLU A 96 12.01 -4.28 -2.75
CA GLU A 96 12.87 -4.44 -3.93
C GLU A 96 12.63 -3.34 -4.98
N LEU A 97 11.39 -2.93 -5.22
CA LEU A 97 11.06 -1.80 -6.09
C LEU A 97 11.88 -0.55 -5.72
N ASN A 98 11.83 -0.16 -4.45
CA ASN A 98 12.55 1.03 -3.97
C ASN A 98 14.08 0.85 -4.06
N LYS A 99 14.59 -0.37 -3.88
CA LYS A 99 16.04 -0.64 -3.99
C LYS A 99 16.53 -0.55 -5.43
N VAL A 100 15.71 -0.93 -6.42
CA VAL A 100 16.03 -0.78 -7.84
C VAL A 100 16.07 0.70 -8.22
N GLU A 101 15.03 1.47 -7.87
CA GLU A 101 14.96 2.91 -8.17
C GLU A 101 16.14 3.68 -7.56
N GLN A 102 16.54 3.33 -6.33
CA GLN A 102 17.74 3.91 -5.69
C GLN A 102 19.06 3.58 -6.38
N ARG A 103 19.15 2.45 -7.11
CA ARG A 103 20.35 2.09 -7.87
C ARG A 103 20.41 2.81 -9.22
N GLU A 104 19.26 3.05 -9.83
CA GLU A 104 19.15 3.73 -11.13
C GLU A 104 19.34 5.25 -11.01
N ASN A 105 18.98 5.85 -9.86
CA ASN A 105 19.10 7.29 -9.60
C ASN A 105 20.48 7.72 -9.02
N ARG A 106 21.48 6.84 -9.03
CA ARG A 106 22.88 7.13 -8.65
C ARG A 106 23.76 7.36 -9.88
#